data_AF-A0A7L7VLF1-F1
#
_entry.id   AF-A0A7L7VLF1-F1
#
_cell.length_a   1.000
_cell.length_b   1.000
_cell.length_c   1.000
_cell.angle_alpha   90.00
_cell.angle_beta   90.00
_cell.angle_gamma   90.00
#
_symmetry.space_group_name_H-M   'P 1'
#
loop_
_entity.id
_entity.type
_entity.pdbx_description
1 polymer ?
#
loop_
_entity_poly.entity_id
_entity_poly.type
_entity_poly.pdbx_seq_one_letter_code
_entity_poly.pdbx_strand_id
1 'polypeptide(L)'
;MTLPVGPYQSPNEPLTAAVHNAGHVVGCYAAGLSLHSAVTGEVCRGTPLGLKRVPDHFSWALLCWTGPAAEAVLATRSGTPVQHAAEWIWAQYQAGSSDPYAGGHPEPAEADPAVLAVALSVADANWKAIERISTALAVAAAHGHRMPGLSPRQVGHLIGTGTGEDIAGAFGIWEPAMAHVRESRRQAAGNPWS
;
A
#
# COMPACT_ATOMS: atom_id res chain seq x y z
N MET A 1 -0.21 -10.87 -29.61
CA MET A 1 -0.88 -9.58 -29.35
C MET A 1 -0.36 -9.07 -28.02
N THR A 2 0.51 -8.06 -28.06
CA THR A 2 1.06 -7.35 -26.90
C THR A 2 0.01 -6.37 -26.39
N LEU A 3 -0.41 -6.51 -25.14
CA LEU A 3 -1.25 -5.51 -24.49
C LEU A 3 -0.40 -4.26 -24.24
N PRO A 4 -0.93 -3.05 -24.49
CA PRO A 4 -0.22 -1.82 -24.20
C PRO A 4 -0.06 -1.69 -22.68
N VAL A 5 1.19 -1.53 -22.23
CA VAL A 5 1.53 -1.05 -20.88
C VAL A 5 1.20 0.43 -20.83
N GLY A 6 -0.08 0.75 -20.74
CA GLY A 6 -0.57 2.07 -20.33
C GLY A 6 -0.75 2.09 -18.80
N PRO A 7 -0.72 3.28 -18.16
CA PRO A 7 -1.04 3.36 -16.75
C PRO A 7 -2.47 2.84 -16.56
N TYR A 8 -2.65 1.89 -15.65
CA TYR A 8 -3.98 1.54 -15.16
C TYR A 8 -4.59 2.81 -14.55
N GLN A 9 -5.45 3.49 -15.32
CA GLN A 9 -6.36 4.49 -14.77
C GLN A 9 -7.41 3.71 -14.02
N SER A 10 -7.35 3.75 -12.70
CA SER A 10 -8.28 2.97 -11.87
C SER A 10 -9.73 3.38 -12.18
N PRO A 11 -10.59 2.46 -12.66
CA PRO A 11 -12.01 2.72 -12.79
C PRO A 11 -12.59 2.78 -11.37
N ASN A 12 -12.84 4.02 -10.91
CA ASN A 12 -13.34 4.47 -9.58
C ASN A 12 -12.26 5.12 -8.69
N GLU A 13 -11.91 6.37 -8.98
CA GLU A 13 -11.02 7.22 -8.15
C GLU A 13 -11.39 7.24 -6.64
N PRO A 14 -12.68 7.29 -6.22
CA PRO A 14 -13.02 7.32 -4.80
C PRO A 14 -12.79 5.99 -4.07
N LEU A 15 -13.05 4.85 -4.75
CA LEU A 15 -12.84 3.53 -4.16
C LEU A 15 -11.34 3.23 -4.02
N THR A 16 -10.55 3.68 -4.99
CA THR A 16 -9.09 3.51 -4.99
C THR A 16 -8.46 4.31 -3.85
N ALA A 17 -8.87 5.58 -3.67
CA ALA A 17 -8.41 6.39 -2.54
C ALA A 17 -8.80 5.80 -1.17
N ALA A 18 -10.01 5.25 -1.06
CA ALA A 18 -10.45 4.57 0.16
C ALA A 18 -9.64 3.32 0.47
N VAL A 19 -9.30 2.51 -0.54
CA VAL A 19 -8.44 1.33 -0.40
C VAL A 19 -7.00 1.72 -0.06
N HIS A 20 -6.46 2.74 -0.70
CA HIS A 20 -5.15 3.30 -0.41
C HIS A 20 -5.01 3.71 1.07
N ASN A 21 -5.97 4.50 1.57
CA ASN A 21 -5.95 4.96 2.96
C ASN A 21 -6.18 3.82 3.95
N ALA A 22 -7.03 2.86 3.61
CA ALA A 22 -7.20 1.64 4.40
C ALA A 22 -5.90 0.81 4.47
N GLY A 23 -5.12 0.77 3.38
CA GLY A 23 -3.80 0.17 3.34
C GLY A 23 -2.83 0.84 4.33
N HIS A 24 -2.75 2.18 4.35
CA HIS A 24 -1.94 2.89 5.33
C HIS A 24 -2.35 2.62 6.78
N VAL A 25 -3.65 2.49 7.03
CA VAL A 25 -4.16 2.13 8.36
C VAL A 25 -3.63 0.77 8.78
N VAL A 26 -3.76 -0.25 7.93
CA VAL A 26 -3.24 -1.59 8.23
C VAL A 26 -1.73 -1.57 8.42
N GLY A 27 -0.99 -0.86 7.55
CA GLY A 27 0.46 -0.71 7.68
C GLY A 27 0.86 -0.09 9.02
N CYS A 28 0.06 0.87 9.53
CA CYS A 28 0.27 1.50 10.82
C CYS A 28 0.14 0.51 11.98
N TYR A 29 -0.93 -0.28 12.00
CA TYR A 29 -1.10 -1.31 13.02
C TYR A 29 -0.08 -2.44 12.89
N ALA A 30 0.30 -2.83 11.67
CA ALA A 30 1.32 -3.84 11.41
C ALA A 30 2.71 -3.41 11.91
N ALA A 31 3.02 -2.10 11.84
CA ALA A 31 4.21 -1.51 12.44
C ALA A 31 4.12 -1.34 13.97
N GLY A 32 3.06 -1.82 14.62
CA GLY A 32 2.83 -1.68 16.07
C GLY A 32 2.47 -0.25 16.50
N LEU A 33 2.03 0.59 15.57
CA LEU A 33 1.70 1.98 15.81
C LEU A 33 0.18 2.16 16.00
N SER A 34 -0.21 3.36 16.41
CA SER A 34 -1.60 3.72 16.65
C SER A 34 -1.98 4.96 15.85
N LEU A 35 -3.25 5.02 15.44
CA LEU A 35 -3.81 6.20 14.79
C LEU A 35 -4.03 7.33 15.79
N HIS A 36 -3.57 8.53 15.44
CA HIS A 36 -3.77 9.74 16.25
C HIS A 36 -4.79 10.71 15.64
N SER A 37 -5.24 10.46 14.41
CA SER A 37 -6.16 11.32 13.68
C SER A 37 -7.20 10.48 12.94
N ALA A 38 -8.26 11.15 12.45
CA ALA A 38 -9.27 10.49 11.65
C ALA A 38 -8.73 10.15 10.24
N VAL A 39 -9.16 9.00 9.71
CA VAL A 39 -8.81 8.55 8.36
C VAL A 39 -9.86 9.08 7.39
N THR A 40 -9.45 9.80 6.35
CA THR A 40 -10.37 10.37 5.36
C THR A 40 -10.46 9.48 4.12
N GLY A 41 -11.46 9.72 3.26
CA GLY A 41 -11.55 9.10 1.93
C GLY A 41 -10.78 9.86 0.85
N GLU A 42 -10.13 10.97 1.20
CA GLU A 42 -9.32 11.78 0.30
C GLU A 42 -7.92 11.17 0.18
N VAL A 43 -7.34 11.18 -1.01
CA VAL A 43 -5.97 10.66 -1.22
C VAL A 43 -5.01 11.32 -0.23
N CYS A 44 -4.27 10.49 0.52
CA CYS A 44 -3.27 10.97 1.46
C CYS A 44 -2.18 11.77 0.73
N ARG A 45 -1.98 13.04 1.10
CA ARG A 45 -0.88 13.89 0.63
C ARG A 45 0.08 14.15 1.80
N GLY A 46 1.36 13.81 1.65
CA GLY A 46 2.37 13.90 2.70
C GLY A 46 2.43 12.70 3.65
N THR A 47 2.71 12.94 4.93
CA THR A 47 2.87 11.88 5.94
C THR A 47 1.57 11.11 6.16
N PRO A 48 1.55 9.77 5.95
CA PRO A 48 0.37 8.97 6.18
C PRO A 48 -0.24 9.22 7.56
N LEU A 49 -1.53 9.59 7.57
CA LEU A 49 -2.38 9.64 8.77
C LEU A 49 -1.90 10.61 9.88
N GLY A 50 -1.08 11.60 9.54
CA GLY A 50 -0.62 12.64 10.47
C GLY A 50 0.26 12.12 11.61
N LEU A 51 0.98 11.00 11.38
CA LEU A 51 1.89 10.42 12.35
C LEU A 51 3.04 11.38 12.69
N LYS A 52 3.35 11.54 13.98
CA LYS A 52 4.34 12.53 14.45
C LYS A 52 5.75 11.95 14.64
N ARG A 53 5.89 10.63 14.82
CA ARG A 53 7.17 9.92 14.97
C ARG A 53 6.99 8.46 14.57
N VAL A 54 7.90 7.95 13.74
CA VAL A 54 8.02 6.53 13.44
C VAL A 54 9.42 6.08 13.86
N PRO A 55 9.54 4.98 14.64
CA PRO A 55 10.75 4.67 15.38
C PRO A 55 11.93 4.22 14.50
N ASP A 56 11.65 3.68 13.31
CA ASP A 56 12.68 3.13 12.41
C ASP A 56 12.28 3.24 10.93
N HIS A 57 13.30 3.12 10.06
CA HIS A 57 13.16 3.25 8.61
C HIS A 57 12.29 2.18 7.97
N PHE A 58 12.33 0.95 8.49
CA PHE A 58 11.55 -0.15 7.93
C PHE A 58 10.07 0.05 8.23
N SER A 59 9.71 0.39 9.47
CA SER A 59 8.35 0.75 9.86
C SER A 59 7.82 1.93 9.04
N TRP A 60 8.65 2.94 8.78
CA TRP A 60 8.28 4.07 7.93
C TRP A 60 8.03 3.65 6.48
N ALA A 61 8.93 2.86 5.90
CA ALA A 61 8.77 2.38 4.53
C ALA A 61 7.54 1.46 4.40
N LEU A 62 7.33 0.55 5.36
CA LEU A 62 6.15 -0.31 5.42
C LEU A 62 4.86 0.52 5.44
N LEU A 63 4.78 1.51 6.33
CA LEU A 63 3.67 2.46 6.41
C LEU A 63 3.36 3.14 5.06
N CYS A 64 4.39 3.72 4.43
CA CYS A 64 4.26 4.43 3.16
C CYS A 64 3.85 3.52 2.01
N TRP A 65 4.31 2.26 2.01
CA TRP A 65 4.08 1.35 0.90
C TRP A 65 2.84 0.47 1.06
N THR A 66 2.27 0.33 2.26
CA THR A 66 1.06 -0.50 2.45
C THR A 66 -0.18 0.10 1.76
N GLY A 67 -0.25 1.42 1.57
CA GLY A 67 -1.30 2.07 0.77
C GLY A 67 -1.29 1.63 -0.71
N PRO A 68 -0.20 1.90 -1.45
CA PRO A 68 -0.02 1.39 -2.81
C PRO A 68 -0.08 -0.14 -2.92
N ALA A 69 0.40 -0.87 -1.90
CA ALA A 69 0.28 -2.32 -1.84
C ALA A 69 -1.18 -2.79 -1.76
N ALA A 70 -2.04 -2.10 -1.03
CA ALA A 70 -3.47 -2.41 -0.98
C ALA A 70 -4.13 -2.25 -2.36
N GLU A 71 -3.71 -1.27 -3.15
CA GLU A 71 -4.18 -1.11 -4.54
C GLU A 71 -3.69 -2.25 -5.45
N ALA A 72 -2.44 -2.70 -5.29
CA ALA A 72 -1.92 -3.85 -6.03
C ALA A 72 -2.69 -5.13 -5.68
N VAL A 73 -2.95 -5.35 -4.39
CA VAL A 73 -3.78 -6.48 -3.91
C VAL A 73 -5.20 -6.39 -4.48
N LEU A 74 -5.83 -5.20 -4.44
CA LEU A 74 -7.14 -4.99 -5.08
C LEU A 74 -7.13 -5.38 -6.56
N ALA A 75 -6.08 -4.97 -7.29
CA ALA A 75 -5.94 -5.31 -8.71
C ALA A 75 -5.87 -6.83 -8.91
N THR A 76 -5.11 -7.55 -8.08
CA THR A 76 -5.04 -9.02 -8.19
C THR A 76 -6.36 -9.71 -7.89
N ARG A 77 -7.08 -9.22 -6.88
CA ARG A 77 -8.42 -9.70 -6.54
C ARG A 77 -9.47 -9.35 -7.60
N SER A 78 -9.15 -8.40 -8.48
CA SER A 78 -9.96 -8.02 -9.65
C SER A 78 -9.53 -8.73 -10.94
N GLY A 79 -8.64 -9.73 -10.86
CA GLY A 79 -8.22 -10.56 -11.99
C GLY A 79 -6.87 -10.20 -12.60
N THR A 80 -6.16 -9.19 -12.09
CA THR A 80 -4.80 -8.88 -12.55
C THR A 80 -3.83 -9.97 -12.08
N PRO A 81 -2.96 -10.51 -12.95
CA PRO A 81 -1.94 -11.47 -12.52
C PRO A 81 -0.99 -10.86 -11.46
N VAL A 82 -0.59 -11.67 -10.47
CA VAL A 82 0.33 -11.25 -9.38
C VAL A 82 1.61 -10.61 -9.92
N GLN A 83 2.24 -11.21 -10.95
CA GLN A 83 3.42 -10.64 -11.61
C GLN A 83 3.17 -9.23 -12.15
N HIS A 84 2.04 -9.00 -12.83
CA HIS A 84 1.75 -7.68 -13.40
C HIS A 84 1.51 -6.63 -12.30
N ALA A 85 0.83 -7.02 -11.21
CA ALA A 85 0.64 -6.14 -10.05
C ALA A 85 1.97 -5.80 -9.37
N ALA A 86 2.88 -6.78 -9.26
CA ALA A 86 4.23 -6.60 -8.71
C ALA A 86 5.10 -5.67 -9.58
N GLU A 87 5.04 -5.80 -10.90
CA GLU A 87 5.73 -4.90 -11.83
C GLU A 87 5.21 -3.46 -11.73
N TRP A 88 3.90 -3.30 -11.59
CA TRP A 88 3.25 -2.00 -11.47
C TRP A 88 3.66 -1.27 -10.19
N ILE A 89 3.56 -1.92 -9.02
CA ILE A 89 3.95 -1.28 -7.75
C ILE A 89 5.46 -1.00 -7.69
N TRP A 90 6.29 -1.87 -8.27
CA TRP A 90 7.72 -1.62 -8.42
C TRP A 90 8.00 -0.35 -9.25
N ALA A 91 7.27 -0.14 -10.34
CA ALA A 91 7.41 1.08 -11.14
C ALA A 91 7.04 2.34 -10.34
N GLN A 92 5.99 2.29 -9.52
CA GLN A 92 5.64 3.41 -8.62
C GLN A 92 6.72 3.66 -7.56
N TYR A 93 7.28 2.58 -7.01
CA TYR A 93 8.40 2.64 -6.07
C TYR A 93 9.63 3.32 -6.66
N GLN A 94 10.03 2.94 -7.88
CA GLN A 94 11.16 3.57 -8.56
C GLN A 94 10.90 5.03 -8.97
N ALA A 95 9.65 5.37 -9.30
CA ALA A 95 9.26 6.74 -9.61
C ALA A 95 9.24 7.67 -8.38
N GLY A 96 9.45 7.13 -7.17
CA GLY A 96 9.48 7.91 -5.93
C GLY A 96 8.13 8.52 -5.58
N SER A 97 7.01 7.86 -5.91
CA SER A 97 5.66 8.45 -5.81
C SER A 97 5.11 8.62 -4.38
N SER A 98 5.96 8.81 -3.38
CA SER A 98 5.58 9.36 -2.08
C SER A 98 6.13 10.78 -1.98
N ASP A 99 5.28 11.76 -2.32
CA ASP A 99 5.39 13.20 -2.07
C ASP A 99 6.76 13.76 -1.58
N PRO A 100 7.53 14.47 -2.42
CA PRO A 100 8.83 15.06 -2.07
C PRO A 100 8.75 16.19 -1.03
N TYR A 101 7.56 16.60 -0.57
CA TYR A 101 7.38 17.64 0.46
C TYR A 101 7.24 17.09 1.89
N ALA A 102 7.29 15.77 2.10
CA ALA A 102 7.35 15.17 3.44
C ALA A 102 8.72 15.42 4.08
N GLY A 103 8.88 16.56 4.74
CA GLY A 103 10.13 16.96 5.37
C GLY A 103 10.73 15.90 6.30
N GLY A 104 11.99 15.51 6.05
CA GLY A 104 12.91 15.02 7.07
C GLY A 104 13.20 13.52 7.16
N HIS A 105 13.72 12.94 6.06
CA HIS A 105 14.61 11.76 5.91
C HIS A 105 14.12 10.31 6.19
N PRO A 106 14.67 9.31 5.44
CA PRO A 106 15.67 9.40 4.37
C PRO A 106 15.11 9.10 2.98
N GLU A 107 15.94 9.37 1.98
CA GLU A 107 15.88 8.78 0.64
C GLU A 107 15.54 7.28 0.72
N PRO A 108 14.81 6.74 -0.28
CA PRO A 108 14.38 5.35 -0.26
C PRO A 108 15.61 4.50 0.05
N ALA A 109 15.59 3.81 1.19
CA ALA A 109 16.54 2.73 1.44
C ALA A 109 16.54 1.86 0.18
N GLU A 110 17.66 1.90 -0.52
CA GLU A 110 17.83 1.58 -1.95
C GLU A 110 17.04 0.35 -2.38
N ALA A 111 15.99 0.55 -3.20
CA ALA A 111 15.44 -0.49 -4.08
C ALA A 111 15.32 -1.89 -3.44
N ASP A 112 14.88 -2.00 -2.19
CA ASP A 112 14.74 -3.31 -1.55
C ASP A 112 13.36 -3.88 -1.87
N PRO A 113 13.24 -4.82 -2.83
CA PRO A 113 11.97 -5.48 -3.12
C PRO A 113 11.40 -6.19 -1.90
N ALA A 114 12.21 -6.50 -0.87
CA ALA A 114 11.71 -7.11 0.35
C ALA A 114 10.74 -6.19 1.08
N VAL A 115 10.96 -4.87 1.10
CA VAL A 115 10.04 -3.93 1.75
C VAL A 115 8.68 -3.92 1.06
N LEU A 116 8.69 -3.90 -0.28
CA LEU A 116 7.45 -4.00 -1.06
C LEU A 116 6.77 -5.36 -0.89
N ALA A 117 7.54 -6.44 -0.89
CA ALA A 117 7.02 -7.79 -0.66
C ALA A 117 6.35 -7.89 0.73
N VAL A 118 6.96 -7.33 1.78
CA VAL A 118 6.34 -7.26 3.11
C VAL A 118 5.07 -6.41 3.07
N ALA A 119 5.10 -5.22 2.46
CA ALA A 119 3.92 -4.35 2.36
C ALA A 119 2.75 -5.02 1.63
N LEU A 120 3.02 -5.72 0.52
CA LEU A 120 2.05 -6.52 -0.23
C LEU A 120 1.51 -7.68 0.61
N SER A 121 2.38 -8.38 1.33
CA SER A 121 1.99 -9.50 2.19
C SER A 121 1.13 -9.04 3.36
N VAL A 122 1.49 -7.91 3.98
CA VAL A 122 0.69 -7.26 5.02
C VAL A 122 -0.68 -6.85 4.47
N ALA A 123 -0.73 -6.19 3.31
CA ALA A 123 -1.98 -5.77 2.71
C ALA A 123 -2.88 -6.96 2.36
N ASP A 124 -2.33 -8.01 1.78
CA ASP A 124 -3.10 -9.20 1.36
C ASP A 124 -3.60 -10.01 2.55
N ALA A 125 -2.73 -10.30 3.53
CA ALA A 125 -3.10 -10.98 4.76
C ALA A 125 -4.09 -10.17 5.64
N ASN A 126 -4.30 -8.89 5.35
CA ASN A 126 -5.25 -8.05 6.07
C ASN A 126 -6.36 -7.53 5.16
N TRP A 127 -6.58 -8.15 3.99
CA TRP A 127 -7.54 -7.65 3.00
C TRP A 127 -8.93 -7.43 3.56
N LYS A 128 -9.45 -8.34 4.41
CA LYS A 128 -10.79 -8.17 5.01
C LYS A 128 -10.87 -6.91 5.89
N ALA A 129 -9.80 -6.51 6.56
CA ALA A 129 -9.77 -5.25 7.30
C ALA A 129 -9.75 -4.06 6.34
N ILE A 130 -8.93 -4.13 5.28
CA ILE A 130 -8.85 -3.11 4.23
C ILE A 130 -10.22 -2.90 3.59
N GLU A 131 -10.90 -3.97 3.20
CA GLU A 131 -12.23 -3.95 2.56
C GLU A 131 -13.31 -3.33 3.47
N ARG A 132 -13.31 -3.66 4.77
CA ARG A 132 -14.23 -3.07 5.74
C ARG A 132 -13.99 -1.57 5.92
N ILE A 133 -12.73 -1.16 6.04
CA ILE A 133 -12.34 0.25 6.21
C ILE A 133 -12.65 1.03 4.93
N SER A 134 -12.25 0.53 3.77
CA SER A 134 -12.44 1.22 2.49
C SER A 134 -13.92 1.35 2.14
N THR A 135 -14.75 0.34 2.42
CA THR A 135 -16.20 0.42 2.27
C THR A 135 -16.78 1.50 3.17
N ALA A 136 -16.37 1.57 4.43
CA ALA A 136 -16.84 2.59 5.36
C ALA A 136 -16.40 4.01 4.94
N LEU A 137 -15.19 4.16 4.40
CA LEU A 137 -14.69 5.42 3.83
C LEU A 137 -15.47 5.83 2.57
N ALA A 138 -15.76 4.89 1.67
CA ALA A 138 -16.53 5.15 0.45
C ALA A 138 -17.99 5.56 0.78
N VAL A 139 -18.62 4.91 1.75
CA VAL A 139 -19.94 5.31 2.26
C VAL A 139 -19.90 6.71 2.85
N ALA A 140 -18.88 7.03 3.67
CA ALA A 140 -18.72 8.36 4.25
C ALA A 140 -18.55 9.45 3.18
N ALA A 141 -17.80 9.17 2.11
CA ALA A 141 -17.62 10.07 0.97
C ALA A 141 -18.94 10.31 0.21
N ALA A 142 -19.77 9.27 0.04
CA ALA A 142 -21.06 9.37 -0.63
C ALA A 142 -22.10 10.22 0.12
N HIS A 143 -21.93 10.43 1.43
CA HIS A 143 -22.88 11.18 2.28
C HIS A 143 -22.58 12.69 2.36
N GLY A 144 -21.62 13.19 1.57
CA GLY A 144 -21.30 14.63 1.46
C GLY A 144 -20.37 15.16 2.57
N HIS A 145 -19.78 16.34 2.31
CA HIS A 145 -18.62 16.99 2.97
C HIS A 145 -18.69 17.28 4.50
N ARG A 146 -19.48 16.54 5.30
CA ARG A 146 -19.64 16.83 6.74
C ARG A 146 -19.29 15.66 7.68
N MET A 147 -18.89 14.50 7.16
CA MET A 147 -18.41 13.41 8.02
C MET A 147 -16.88 13.49 8.19
N PRO A 148 -16.36 13.66 9.42
CA PRO A 148 -14.93 13.82 9.69
C PRO A 148 -14.22 12.46 9.63
N GLY A 149 -14.14 11.86 8.45
CA GLY A 149 -13.48 10.56 8.26
C GLY A 149 -13.95 9.46 9.22
N LEU A 150 -13.12 8.43 9.38
CA LEU A 150 -13.26 7.41 10.41
C LEU A 150 -12.34 7.75 11.58
N SER A 151 -12.92 7.91 12.77
CA SER A 151 -12.13 8.07 13.99
C SER A 151 -11.28 6.82 14.31
N PRO A 152 -10.17 6.95 15.05
CA PRO A 152 -9.37 5.80 15.49
C PRO A 152 -10.17 4.69 16.17
N ARG A 153 -11.21 5.06 16.93
CA ARG A 153 -12.11 4.10 17.59
C ARG A 153 -12.95 3.31 16.58
N GLN A 154 -13.51 3.98 15.57
CA GLN A 154 -14.27 3.31 14.50
C GLN A 154 -13.36 2.38 13.70
N VAL A 155 -12.13 2.82 13.38
CA VAL A 155 -11.13 1.98 12.74
C VAL A 155 -10.80 0.74 13.58
N GLY A 156 -10.58 0.91 14.89
CA GLY A 156 -10.33 -0.22 15.79
C GLY A 156 -11.46 -1.26 15.77
N HIS A 157 -12.73 -0.82 15.71
CA HIS A 157 -13.86 -1.73 15.55
C HIS A 157 -13.89 -2.43 14.18
N LEU A 158 -13.50 -1.74 13.12
CA LEU A 158 -13.47 -2.27 11.74
C LEU A 158 -12.34 -3.26 11.51
N ILE A 159 -11.18 -3.09 12.16
CA ILE A 159 -10.10 -4.08 12.17
C ILE A 159 -10.58 -5.33 12.93
N GLY A 160 -11.22 -5.13 14.09
CA GLY A 160 -11.69 -6.21 14.97
C GLY A 160 -10.60 -6.73 15.90
N THR A 161 -10.84 -7.90 16.53
CA THR A 161 -9.89 -8.57 17.43
C THR A 161 -8.98 -9.59 16.74
N GLY A 162 -9.17 -9.81 15.44
CA GLY A 162 -8.30 -10.66 14.64
C GLY A 162 -7.02 -9.88 14.30
N THR A 163 -5.97 -10.09 15.08
CA THR A 163 -4.60 -9.78 14.66
C THR A 163 -4.32 -10.49 13.33
N GLY A 164 -3.56 -9.84 12.45
CA GLY A 164 -3.43 -10.15 11.02
C GLY A 164 -3.46 -11.63 10.65
N GLU A 165 -4.14 -11.96 9.55
CA GLU A 165 -4.12 -13.31 9.01
C GLU A 165 -2.67 -13.72 8.68
N ASP A 166 -2.46 -15.00 8.36
CA ASP A 166 -1.12 -15.56 8.18
C ASP A 166 -0.30 -14.83 7.08
N ILE A 167 0.54 -13.89 7.52
CA ILE A 167 1.45 -13.13 6.66
C ILE A 167 2.42 -14.08 5.95
N ALA A 168 2.76 -15.25 6.52
CA ALA A 168 3.70 -16.17 5.88
C ALA A 168 3.14 -16.76 4.57
N GLY A 169 1.83 -17.06 4.54
CA GLY A 169 1.15 -17.50 3.32
C GLY A 169 1.15 -16.44 2.22
N ALA A 170 0.84 -15.18 2.58
CA ALA A 170 0.88 -14.05 1.65
C ALA A 170 2.32 -13.76 1.18
N PHE A 171 3.30 -13.88 2.08
CA PHE A 171 4.72 -13.68 1.78
C PHE A 171 5.22 -14.67 0.73
N GLY A 172 4.77 -15.94 0.78
CA GLY A 172 5.09 -16.95 -0.23
C GLY A 172 4.52 -16.67 -1.63
N ILE A 173 3.57 -15.73 -1.77
CA ILE A 173 3.03 -15.29 -3.06
C ILE A 173 3.82 -14.09 -3.58
N TRP A 174 4.06 -13.10 -2.71
CA TRP A 174 4.60 -11.81 -3.12
C TRP A 174 6.13 -11.76 -3.18
N GLU A 175 6.83 -12.49 -2.33
CA GLU A 175 8.31 -12.51 -2.34
C GLU A 175 8.87 -13.03 -3.68
N PRO A 176 8.39 -14.16 -4.24
CA PRO A 176 8.92 -14.64 -5.51
C PRO A 176 8.59 -13.71 -6.69
N ALA A 177 7.41 -13.08 -6.67
CA ALA A 177 7.01 -12.12 -7.70
C ALA A 177 7.91 -10.89 -7.69
N MET A 178 8.19 -10.32 -6.51
CA MET A 178 9.09 -9.17 -6.37
C MET A 178 10.55 -9.53 -6.67
N ALA A 179 11.00 -10.73 -6.31
CA ALA A 179 12.33 -11.24 -6.68
C ALA A 179 12.47 -11.36 -8.20
N HIS A 180 11.44 -11.86 -8.89
CA HIS A 180 11.42 -11.95 -10.35
C HIS A 180 11.52 -10.57 -11.02
N VAL A 181 10.76 -9.58 -10.53
CA VAL A 181 10.81 -8.20 -11.05
C VAL A 181 12.23 -7.62 -10.97
N ARG A 182 12.94 -7.84 -9.85
CA ARG A 182 14.33 -7.40 -9.69
C ARG A 182 15.27 -8.08 -10.69
N GLU A 183 15.14 -9.40 -10.86
CA GLU A 183 16.03 -10.18 -11.72
C GLU A 183 15.83 -9.86 -13.21
N SER A 184 14.58 -9.84 -13.69
CA SER A 184 14.25 -9.47 -15.07
C SER A 184 14.78 -8.09 -15.45
N ARG A 185 14.81 -7.14 -14.50
CA ARG A 185 15.34 -5.80 -14.73
C ARG A 185 16.87 -5.73 -14.69
N ARG A 186 17.55 -6.54 -13.86
CA ARG A 186 19.02 -6.69 -13.92
C ARG A 186 19.48 -7.20 -15.27
N GLN A 187 18.76 -8.16 -15.83
CA GLN A 187 19.05 -8.72 -17.15
C GLN A 187 18.80 -7.69 -18.26
N ALA A 188 17.72 -6.91 -18.17
CA ALA A 188 17.41 -5.84 -19.12
C ALA A 188 18.39 -4.65 -19.06
N ALA A 189 18.98 -4.37 -17.90
CA ALA A 189 19.98 -3.31 -17.74
C ALA A 189 21.33 -3.63 -18.40
N GLY A 190 21.56 -4.88 -18.81
CA GLY A 190 22.82 -5.33 -19.40
C GLY A 190 23.98 -5.28 -18.41
N ASN A 191 24.95 -6.18 -18.56
CA ASN A 191 26.22 -6.03 -17.88
C ASN A 191 26.91 -4.80 -18.51
N PRO A 192 27.19 -3.70 -17.77
CA PRO A 192 27.88 -2.55 -18.36
C PRO A 192 29.33 -2.85 -18.79
N TRP A 193 29.78 -4.11 -18.63
CA TRP A 193 31.11 -4.63 -18.94
C TRP A 193 31.12 -5.82 -19.91
N SER A 194 30.02 -6.12 -20.62
CA SER A 194 30.01 -7.10 -21.71
C SER A 194 30.07 -6.42 -23.08
#